data_AF-B5YMU0-F1
#
_entry.id   AF-B5YMU0-F1
#
_cell.length_a   1.000
_cell.length_b   1.000
_cell.length_c   1.000
_cell.angle_alpha   90.00
_cell.angle_beta   90.00
_cell.angle_gamma   90.00
#
_symmetry.space_group_name_H-M   'P 1'
#
loop_
_entity.id
_entity.type
_entity.pdbx_description
1 polymer ?
#
loop_
_entity_poly.entity_id
_entity_poly.type
_entity_poly.pdbx_seq_one_letter_code
_entity_poly.pdbx_strand_id
1 'polypeptide(L)'
;KFWAQRKRLFSRYDEGIQIGGMEDPEMWYSVTPESIAGHVAERMVGMVPNNHDIVIVDVFCGCGGNSIAFARMNSADTGSNDVPIPLTKVKVIAVDNDLSRLKMAANNAKVYGISSEDITFVHADAVDVIR
;
A
#
# COMPACT_ATOMS: atom_id res chain seq x y z
N LYS A 1 8.11 -14.44 16.16
CA LYS A 1 6.63 -14.39 16.03
C LYS A 1 6.18 -13.96 14.63
N PHE A 2 6.62 -12.79 14.14
CA PHE A 2 6.15 -12.21 12.86
C PHE A 2 6.65 -12.95 11.61
N TRP A 3 7.90 -13.44 11.60
CA TRP A 3 8.43 -14.26 10.51
C TRP A 3 7.56 -15.50 10.16
N ALA A 4 7.04 -16.19 11.18
CA ALA A 4 6.15 -17.34 11.00
C ALA A 4 4.81 -16.95 10.34
N GLN A 5 4.44 -15.67 10.41
CA GLN A 5 3.21 -15.10 9.87
C GLN A 5 3.47 -14.17 8.68
N ARG A 6 4.68 -14.16 8.09
CA ARG A 6 5.06 -13.25 7.01
C ARG A 6 4.09 -13.27 5.82
N LYS A 7 3.53 -14.44 5.49
CA LYS A 7 2.51 -14.61 4.44
C LYS A 7 1.14 -14.01 4.78
N ARG A 8 0.86 -13.74 6.06
CA ARG A 8 -0.32 -12.97 6.50
C ARG A 8 -0.07 -11.46 6.40
N LEU A 9 1.18 -11.04 6.53
CA LEU A 9 1.58 -9.64 6.35
C LEU A 9 1.52 -9.26 4.87
N PHE A 10 2.13 -10.09 4.02
CA PHE A 10 2.02 -10.03 2.56
C PHE A 10 1.93 -11.44 1.99
N SER A 11 0.84 -11.75 1.29
CA SER A 11 0.60 -13.05 0.64
C SER A 11 1.70 -13.42 -0.35
N ARG A 12 2.22 -12.42 -1.08
CA ARG A 12 3.30 -12.56 -2.08
C ARG A 12 4.70 -12.52 -1.45
N TYR A 13 4.84 -12.83 -0.16
CA TYR A 13 6.10 -12.69 0.56
C TYR A 13 7.29 -13.36 -0.15
N ASP A 14 7.09 -14.59 -0.62
CA ASP A 14 8.15 -15.39 -1.25
C ASP A 14 8.53 -14.89 -2.67
N GLU A 15 7.85 -13.85 -3.19
CA GLU A 15 8.10 -13.26 -4.51
C GLU A 15 9.03 -12.04 -4.47
N GLY A 16 9.71 -11.83 -3.34
CA GLY A 16 10.69 -10.74 -3.16
C GLY A 16 10.17 -9.55 -2.34
N ILE A 17 9.15 -9.75 -1.51
CA ILE A 17 8.70 -8.73 -0.55
C ILE A 17 9.78 -8.48 0.48
N GLN A 18 9.95 -7.20 0.81
CA GLN A 18 10.86 -6.71 1.83
C GLN A 18 10.06 -6.19 3.02
N ILE A 19 10.32 -6.75 4.20
CA ILE A 19 9.75 -6.28 5.47
C ILE A 19 10.91 -6.11 6.44
N GLY A 20 11.18 -4.85 6.77
CA GLY A 20 12.21 -4.48 7.73
C GLY A 20 13.62 -4.92 7.32
N GLY A 21 14.51 -4.89 8.30
CA GLY A 21 15.89 -5.34 8.18
C GLY A 21 16.51 -5.51 9.56
N MET A 22 17.80 -5.86 9.61
CA MET A 22 18.53 -5.92 10.89
C MET A 22 18.54 -4.56 11.60
N GLU A 23 18.55 -3.47 10.82
CA GLU A 23 18.56 -2.09 11.30
C GLU A 23 17.16 -1.50 11.50
N ASP A 24 16.12 -2.14 10.95
CA ASP A 24 14.72 -1.70 11.07
C ASP A 24 13.78 -2.89 11.32
N PRO A 25 13.78 -3.47 12.54
CA PRO A 25 12.86 -4.54 12.88
C PRO A 25 11.40 -4.05 12.97
N GLU A 26 11.16 -2.74 12.95
CA GLU A 26 9.86 -2.13 13.22
C GLU A 26 8.79 -2.56 12.23
N MET A 27 9.15 -2.67 10.97
CA MET A 27 8.21 -3.05 9.92
C MET A 27 7.57 -4.42 10.15
N TRP A 28 8.21 -5.32 10.89
CA TRP A 28 7.64 -6.64 11.19
C TRP A 28 6.42 -6.60 12.09
N TYR A 29 6.30 -5.58 12.95
CA TYR A 29 5.19 -5.44 13.89
C TYR A 29 4.26 -4.26 13.58
N SER A 30 4.72 -3.29 12.79
CA SER A 30 3.91 -2.13 12.40
C SER A 30 3.13 -2.32 11.10
N VAL A 31 3.55 -3.22 10.21
CA VAL A 31 2.82 -3.41 8.93
C VAL A 31 1.43 -4.01 9.17
N THR A 32 0.41 -3.36 8.59
CA THR A 32 -0.96 -3.88 8.58
C THR A 32 -1.00 -5.21 7.84
N PRO A 33 -1.55 -6.30 8.42
CA PRO A 33 -1.77 -7.54 7.69
C PRO A 33 -2.61 -7.31 6.41
N GLU A 34 -2.24 -7.96 5.30
CA GLU A 34 -2.82 -7.71 3.97
C GLU A 34 -4.35 -7.77 3.96
N SER A 35 -4.94 -8.74 4.66
CA SER A 35 -6.40 -8.88 4.73
C SER A 35 -7.10 -7.69 5.39
N ILE A 36 -6.45 -7.07 6.37
CA ILE A 36 -6.98 -5.89 7.07
C ILE A 36 -6.80 -4.66 6.19
N ALA A 37 -5.63 -4.51 5.56
CA ALA A 37 -5.35 -3.41 4.63
C ALA A 37 -6.33 -3.41 3.45
N GLY A 38 -6.60 -4.58 2.86
CA GLY A 38 -7.59 -4.74 1.79
C GLY A 38 -9.00 -4.35 2.24
N HIS A 39 -9.45 -4.82 3.41
CA HIS A 39 -10.76 -4.46 3.95
C HIS A 39 -10.91 -2.95 4.16
N VAL A 40 -9.87 -2.27 4.66
CA VAL A 40 -9.87 -0.82 4.84
C VAL A 40 -9.96 -0.11 3.48
N ALA A 41 -9.19 -0.56 2.49
CA ALA A 41 -9.19 0.02 1.14
C ALA A 41 -10.56 -0.08 0.46
N GLU A 42 -11.17 -1.27 0.45
CA GLU A 42 -12.50 -1.49 -0.11
C GLU A 42 -13.55 -0.58 0.55
N ARG A 43 -13.52 -0.51 1.88
CA ARG A 43 -14.49 0.29 2.63
C ARG A 43 -14.31 1.79 2.36
N MET A 44 -13.09 2.29 2.35
CA MET A 44 -12.82 3.72 2.13
C MET A 44 -13.17 4.17 0.72
N VAL A 45 -12.77 3.40 -0.30
CA VAL A 45 -13.10 3.71 -1.70
C VAL A 45 -14.60 3.62 -1.94
N GLY A 46 -15.28 2.62 -1.36
CA GLY A 46 -16.74 2.48 -1.48
C GLY A 46 -17.57 3.57 -0.78
N MET A 47 -16.97 4.40 0.08
CA MET A 47 -17.63 5.57 0.67
C MET A 47 -17.66 6.78 -0.27
N VAL A 48 -16.80 6.80 -1.30
CA VAL A 48 -16.73 7.90 -2.25
C VAL A 48 -17.78 7.67 -3.34
N PRO A 49 -18.59 8.68 -3.71
CA PRO A 49 -19.54 8.56 -4.82
C PRO A 49 -18.83 8.12 -6.10
N ASN A 50 -19.51 7.27 -6.88
CA ASN A 50 -18.99 6.81 -8.17
C ASN A 50 -18.60 7.99 -9.07
N ASN A 51 -17.61 7.77 -9.94
CA ASN A 51 -17.17 8.72 -10.97
C ASN A 51 -16.38 9.93 -10.44
N HIS A 52 -15.75 9.76 -9.27
CA HIS A 52 -14.78 10.68 -8.70
C HIS A 52 -13.45 9.98 -8.48
N ASP A 53 -12.35 10.61 -8.91
CA ASP A 53 -11.00 10.17 -8.58
C ASP A 53 -10.69 10.47 -7.10
N ILE A 54 -9.91 9.59 -6.47
CA ILE A 54 -9.53 9.66 -5.06
C ILE A 54 -8.03 9.86 -4.98
N VAL A 55 -7.61 10.84 -4.19
CA VAL A 55 -6.22 10.95 -3.73
C VAL A 55 -6.17 10.57 -2.26
N ILE A 56 -5.39 9.53 -1.94
CA ILE A 56 -5.16 9.06 -0.57
C ILE A 56 -3.75 9.46 -0.15
N VAL A 57 -3.64 10.12 1.00
CA VAL A 57 -2.34 10.43 1.61
C VAL A 57 -2.09 9.46 2.75
N ASP A 58 -1.17 8.52 2.53
CA ASP A 58 -0.68 7.60 3.56
C ASP A 58 0.54 8.25 4.23
N VAL A 59 0.30 8.99 5.31
CA VAL A 59 1.30 9.86 5.97
C VAL A 59 2.42 9.10 6.70
N PHE A 60 2.28 7.78 6.90
CA PHE A 60 3.27 6.92 7.55
C PHE A 60 3.27 5.55 6.87
N CYS A 61 3.66 5.50 5.60
CA CYS A 61 3.40 4.34 4.75
C CYS A 61 4.24 3.10 5.11
N GLY A 62 5.35 3.25 5.84
CA GLY A 62 6.26 2.16 6.19
C GLY A 62 6.72 1.39 4.96
N CYS A 63 6.66 0.06 5.02
CA CYS A 63 6.94 -0.82 3.88
C CYS A 63 5.76 -1.02 2.91
N GLY A 64 4.73 -0.17 2.99
CA GLY A 64 3.71 0.00 1.95
C GLY A 64 2.43 -0.84 2.11
N GLY A 65 2.15 -1.45 3.26
CA GLY A 65 0.99 -2.35 3.43
C GLY A 65 -0.35 -1.72 3.02
N ASN A 66 -0.71 -0.58 3.61
CA ASN A 66 -1.95 0.14 3.28
C ASN A 66 -1.87 0.80 1.91
N SER A 67 -0.78 1.49 1.60
CA SER A 67 -0.54 2.13 0.30
C SER A 67 -0.75 1.18 -0.89
N ILE A 68 -0.23 -0.05 -0.82
CA ILE A 68 -0.42 -1.07 -1.85
C ILE A 68 -1.88 -1.50 -1.91
N ALA A 69 -2.54 -1.73 -0.76
CA ALA A 69 -3.95 -2.11 -0.75
C ALA A 69 -4.85 -1.05 -1.41
N PHE A 70 -4.61 0.24 -1.15
CA PHE A 70 -5.33 1.33 -1.81
C PHE A 70 -5.08 1.36 -3.33
N ALA A 71 -3.82 1.25 -3.77
CA ALA A 71 -3.50 1.28 -5.19
C ALA A 71 -4.06 0.06 -5.96
N ARG A 72 -4.16 -1.10 -5.30
CA ARG A 72 -4.78 -2.31 -5.88
C ARG A 72 -6.26 -2.12 -6.23
N MET A 73 -6.93 -1.11 -5.69
CA MET A 73 -8.32 -0.79 -6.06
C MET A 73 -8.46 -0.37 -7.53
N ASN A 74 -7.36 0.02 -8.20
CA ASN A 74 -7.34 0.29 -9.63
C ASN A 74 -7.22 -0.97 -10.50
N SER A 75 -6.86 -2.11 -9.90
CA SER A 75 -6.64 -3.34 -10.66
C SER A 75 -7.98 -4.00 -11.00
N ALA A 76 -8.11 -4.46 -12.25
CA ALA A 76 -9.29 -5.20 -12.73
C ALA A 76 -9.37 -6.66 -12.20
N ASP A 77 -8.42 -7.08 -11.36
CA ASP A 77 -8.29 -8.45 -10.88
C ASP A 77 -9.21 -8.72 -9.67
N THR A 78 -10.50 -8.42 -9.83
CA THR A 78 -11.58 -8.89 -8.95
C THR A 78 -12.17 -10.22 -9.43
N GLY A 79 -11.50 -10.92 -10.35
CA GLY A 79 -11.85 -12.29 -10.76
C GLY A 79 -13.00 -12.40 -11.77
N SER A 80 -13.41 -11.30 -12.40
CA SER A 80 -14.48 -11.30 -13.41
C SER A 80 -14.11 -10.44 -14.62
N ASN A 81 -14.04 -11.10 -15.79
CA ASN A 81 -13.72 -10.49 -17.08
C ASN A 81 -14.81 -9.51 -17.60
N ASP A 82 -15.91 -9.35 -16.86
CA ASP A 82 -17.04 -8.47 -17.20
C ASP A 82 -17.14 -7.24 -16.29
N VAL A 83 -16.17 -7.00 -15.39
CA VAL A 83 -16.19 -5.80 -14.54
C VAL A 83 -15.69 -4.59 -15.33
N PRO A 84 -16.51 -3.52 -15.45
CA PRO A 84 -16.10 -2.28 -16.08
C PRO A 84 -14.79 -1.76 -15.45
N ILE A 85 -13.96 -1.11 -16.27
CA ILE A 85 -12.81 -0.32 -15.82
C ILE A 85 -13.25 0.47 -14.57
N PRO A 86 -12.49 0.44 -13.46
CA PRO A 86 -12.91 1.14 -12.24
C PRO A 86 -13.24 2.60 -12.57
N LEU A 87 -14.49 3.01 -12.31
CA LEU A 87 -15.00 4.36 -12.56
C LEU A 87 -14.34 5.42 -11.67
N THR A 88 -13.57 4.97 -10.69
CA THR A 88 -12.87 5.77 -9.68
C THR A 88 -11.42 5.37 -9.71
N LYS A 89 -10.53 6.30 -10.10
CA LYS A 89 -9.09 6.08 -10.01
C LYS A 89 -8.59 6.47 -8.62
N VAL A 90 -7.80 5.60 -7.99
CA VAL A 90 -7.13 5.85 -6.72
C VAL A 90 -5.67 6.22 -6.99
N LYS A 91 -5.23 7.37 -6.51
CA LYS A 91 -3.82 7.75 -6.45
C LYS A 91 -3.37 7.83 -5.01
N VAL A 92 -2.25 7.22 -4.69
CA VAL A 92 -1.69 7.20 -3.34
C VAL A 92 -0.45 8.09 -3.28
N ILE A 93 -0.39 8.96 -2.28
CA ILE A 93 0.82 9.68 -1.89
C ILE A 93 1.32 9.00 -0.61
N ALA A 94 2.37 8.20 -0.75
CA ALA A 94 2.95 7.40 0.31
C ALA A 94 4.13 8.17 0.93
N VAL A 95 3.97 8.62 2.17
CA VAL A 95 4.95 9.44 2.89
C VAL A 95 5.57 8.61 4.01
N ASP A 96 6.89 8.67 4.14
CA ASP A 96 7.60 8.17 5.30
C ASP A 96 8.86 9.01 5.51
N ASN A 97 9.31 9.13 6.76
CA ASN A 97 10.53 9.87 7.09
C ASN A 97 11.79 8.99 6.98
N ASP A 98 11.62 7.68 6.80
CA ASP A 98 12.70 6.73 6.56
C ASP A 98 12.77 6.33 5.08
N LEU A 99 13.89 6.69 4.44
CA LEU A 99 14.14 6.38 3.03
C LEU A 99 14.24 4.86 2.75
N SER A 100 14.71 4.07 3.71
CA SER A 100 14.79 2.61 3.56
C SER A 100 13.41 1.98 3.52
N ARG A 101 12.46 2.48 4.33
CA ARG A 101 11.05 2.07 4.32
C ARG A 101 10.38 2.38 2.98
N LEU A 102 10.62 3.58 2.43
CA LEU A 102 10.13 3.95 1.11
C LEU A 102 10.68 3.05 0.00
N LYS A 103 11.98 2.69 0.06
CA LYS A 103 12.57 1.74 -0.90
C LYS A 103 11.91 0.37 -0.81
N MET A 104 11.63 -0.12 0.40
CA MET A 104 10.88 -1.37 0.61
C MET A 104 9.46 -1.25 0.05
N ALA A 105 8.75 -0.15 0.34
CA ALA A 105 7.40 0.08 -0.16
C ALA A 105 7.34 0.11 -1.69
N ALA A 106 8.30 0.77 -2.34
CA ALA A 106 8.42 0.80 -3.80
C ALA A 106 8.71 -0.59 -4.39
N ASN A 107 9.62 -1.35 -3.78
CA ASN A 107 9.87 -2.74 -4.18
C ASN A 107 8.60 -3.59 -4.03
N ASN A 108 7.93 -3.50 -2.89
CA ASN A 108 6.74 -4.28 -2.59
C ASN A 108 5.59 -3.93 -3.56
N ALA A 109 5.39 -2.64 -3.86
CA ALA A 109 4.41 -2.20 -4.85
C ALA A 109 4.70 -2.81 -6.24
N LYS A 110 5.97 -2.86 -6.65
CA LYS A 110 6.38 -3.54 -7.88
C LYS A 110 6.08 -5.03 -7.85
N VAL A 111 6.37 -5.73 -6.74
CA VAL A 111 6.02 -7.15 -6.59
C VAL A 111 4.52 -7.36 -6.79
N TYR A 112 3.67 -6.49 -6.22
CA TYR A 112 2.22 -6.52 -6.41
C TYR A 112 1.73 -6.06 -7.79
N GLY A 113 2.62 -5.63 -8.71
CA GLY A 113 2.24 -5.19 -10.04
C GLY A 113 1.57 -3.81 -10.09
N ILE A 114 1.78 -2.99 -9.06
CA ILE A 114 1.20 -1.64 -9.00
C ILE A 114 1.86 -0.73 -10.05
N SER A 115 1.04 0.02 -10.78
CA SER A 115 1.51 1.01 -11.75
C SER A 115 2.32 2.10 -11.06
N SER A 116 3.41 2.56 -11.70
CA SER A 116 4.20 3.70 -11.20
C SER A 116 3.40 4.99 -11.13
N GLU A 117 2.26 5.07 -11.82
CA GLU A 117 1.38 6.25 -11.80
C GLU A 117 0.41 6.26 -10.62
N ASP A 118 0.25 5.12 -9.93
CA ASP A 118 -0.77 4.93 -8.89
C ASP A 118 -0.23 5.23 -7.49
N ILE A 119 1.08 5.15 -7.27
CA ILE A 119 1.73 5.52 -5.99
C ILE A 119 2.87 6.49 -6.24
N THR A 120 2.82 7.64 -5.57
CA THR A 120 3.92 8.60 -5.48
C THR A 120 4.55 8.51 -4.10
N PHE A 121 5.84 8.16 -4.04
CA PHE A 121 6.59 8.07 -2.79
C PHE A 121 7.24 9.41 -2.45
N VAL A 122 7.09 9.86 -1.20
CA VAL A 122 7.61 11.15 -0.73
C VAL A 122 8.42 10.91 0.55
N HIS A 123 9.70 11.26 0.51
CA HIS A 123 10.56 11.24 1.69
C HIS A 123 10.43 12.56 2.46
N ALA A 124 9.65 12.54 3.54
CA ALA A 124 9.38 13.71 4.36
C ALA A 124 8.95 13.31 5.78
N ASP A 125 9.14 14.21 6.74
CA ASP A 125 8.41 14.15 7.99
C ASP A 125 7.00 14.70 7.76
N ALA A 126 5.99 13.82 7.81
CA ALA A 126 4.61 14.23 7.59
C ALA A 126 4.14 15.29 8.59
N VAL A 127 4.63 15.24 9.84
CA VAL A 127 4.23 16.20 10.90
C VAL A 127 4.77 17.59 10.60
N ASP A 128 5.91 17.73 9.93
CA ASP A 128 6.44 19.03 9.53
C ASP A 128 5.65 19.66 8.37
N VAL A 129 5.01 18.84 7.54
CA VAL A 129 4.28 19.28 6.34
C VAL A 129 2.82 19.62 6.62
N ILE A 130 2.16 18.91 7.54
CA ILE A 130 0.71 19.02 7.78
C ILE A 130 0.32 20.03 8.89
N ARG A 131 1.24 20.90 9.33
CA ARG A 131 1.01 21.88 10.40
C ARG A 131 0.10 23.03 9.98
#